data_AF-A0A963E7N2-F1
#
_entry.id   AF-A0A963E7N2-F1
#
_cell.length_a   1.000
_cell.length_b   1.000
_cell.length_c   1.000
_cell.angle_alpha   90.00
_cell.angle_beta   90.00
_cell.angle_gamma   90.00
#
_symmetry.space_group_name_H-M   'P 1'
#
loop_
_entity.id
_entity.type
_entity.pdbx_description
1 polymer ?
#
loop_
_entity_poly.entity_id
_entity_poly.type
_entity_poly.pdbx_seq_one_letter_code
_entity_poly.pdbx_strand_id
1 'polypeptide(L)'
;MNPIEPQKIQSFITQDASAKAMVEFAEKLGKHLKEKKVTTSQMRNAYGNMKKLEMAGWQGNRTQREVLLLKPRLAYAAGRQQDRDAREGLKSLKDTMDSAIDVVNNEDSFKRFCQFFEAIIAYHKSAGGK
;
A
#
# COMPACT_ATOMS: atom_id res chain seq x y z
N MET A 1 -5.58 12.39 9.18
CA MET A 1 -4.76 12.39 7.95
C MET A 1 -5.43 13.32 6.95
N ASN A 2 -4.65 14.07 6.15
CA ASN A 2 -5.20 14.86 5.03
C ASN A 2 -5.94 13.95 4.02
N PRO A 3 -6.80 14.49 3.15
CA PRO A 3 -7.46 13.69 2.13
C PRO A 3 -6.44 12.91 1.31
N ILE A 4 -6.80 11.68 0.93
CA ILE A 4 -6.03 10.90 -0.04
C ILE A 4 -6.01 11.69 -1.35
N GLU A 5 -4.83 12.02 -1.85
CA GLU A 5 -4.63 12.73 -3.12
C GLU A 5 -4.16 11.72 -4.18
N PRO A 6 -5.06 11.18 -5.04
CA PRO A 6 -4.72 10.10 -5.95
C PRO A 6 -3.60 10.46 -6.92
N GLN A 7 -3.61 11.69 -7.46
CA GLN A 7 -2.60 12.19 -8.39
C GLN A 7 -1.20 12.19 -7.77
N LYS A 8 -1.10 12.57 -6.50
CA LYS A 8 0.17 12.55 -5.75
C LYS A 8 0.66 11.12 -5.56
N ILE A 9 -0.22 10.20 -5.17
CA ILE A 9 0.13 8.78 -5.01
C ILE A 9 0.59 8.18 -6.34
N GLN A 10 -0.12 8.47 -7.43
CA GLN A 10 0.22 7.99 -8.77
C GLN A 10 1.59 8.51 -9.24
N SER A 11 1.96 9.74 -8.86
CA SER A 11 3.27 10.30 -9.16
C SER A 11 4.42 9.50 -8.51
N PHE A 12 4.21 8.92 -7.31
CA PHE A 12 5.21 8.09 -6.63
C PHE A 12 5.52 6.81 -7.40
N ILE A 13 4.52 6.31 -8.12
CA ILE A 13 4.57 5.05 -8.83
C ILE A 13 5.10 5.24 -10.25
N THR A 14 4.87 6.39 -10.86
CA THR A 14 5.24 6.65 -12.26
C THR A 14 6.53 7.46 -12.42
N GLN A 15 6.99 8.17 -11.38
CA GLN A 15 8.12 9.10 -11.48
C GLN A 15 9.16 8.87 -10.38
N ASP A 16 10.43 8.67 -10.76
CA ASP A 16 11.54 8.45 -9.83
C ASP A 16 11.84 9.66 -8.93
N ALA A 17 11.73 10.87 -9.50
CA ALA A 17 11.98 12.13 -8.79
C ALA A 17 11.07 12.35 -7.56
N SER A 18 9.98 11.57 -7.44
CA SER A 18 9.00 11.66 -6.36
C SER A 18 9.36 10.81 -5.13
N ALA A 19 10.53 10.16 -5.08
CA ALA A 19 10.93 9.26 -4.00
C ALA A 19 10.86 9.89 -2.60
N LYS A 20 11.34 11.13 -2.43
CA LYS A 20 11.27 11.83 -1.13
C LYS A 20 9.81 12.03 -0.67
N ALA A 21 8.95 12.47 -1.59
CA ALA A 21 7.53 12.68 -1.29
C ALA A 21 6.79 11.35 -1.00
N MET A 22 7.17 10.27 -1.68
CA MET A 22 6.67 8.91 -1.40
C MET A 22 7.01 8.51 0.04
N VAL A 23 8.27 8.67 0.46
CA VAL A 23 8.74 8.32 1.81
C VAL A 23 8.02 9.13 2.88
N GLU A 24 7.90 10.45 2.71
CA GLU A 24 7.17 11.32 3.65
C GLU A 24 5.69 10.95 3.75
N PHE A 25 5.05 10.58 2.63
CA PHE A 25 3.66 10.12 2.64
C PHE A 25 3.53 8.76 3.34
N ALA A 26 4.42 7.82 3.05
CA ALA A 26 4.46 6.51 3.66
C ALA A 26 4.65 6.60 5.19
N GLU A 27 5.48 7.53 5.66
CA GLU A 27 5.66 7.80 7.08
C GLU A 27 4.38 8.28 7.75
N LYS A 28 3.72 9.29 7.15
CA LYS A 28 2.45 9.82 7.67
C LYS A 28 1.36 8.75 7.70
N LEU A 29 1.24 7.97 6.64
CA LEU A 29 0.27 6.88 6.57
C LEU A 29 0.60 5.78 7.60
N GLY A 30 1.86 5.35 7.69
CA GLY A 30 2.29 4.32 8.65
C GLY A 30 1.95 4.69 10.10
N LYS A 31 2.24 5.94 10.51
CA LYS A 31 1.86 6.48 11.83
C LYS A 31 0.35 6.52 12.00
N HIS A 32 -0.39 6.99 10.99
CA HIS A 32 -1.84 7.02 11.02
C HIS A 32 -2.47 5.63 11.19
N LEU A 33 -1.95 4.61 10.50
CA LEU A 33 -2.41 3.23 10.63
C LEU A 33 -2.20 2.71 12.07
N LYS A 34 -1.07 3.06 12.69
CA LYS A 34 -0.80 2.72 14.09
C LYS A 34 -1.79 3.42 15.02
N GLU A 35 -2.06 4.71 14.82
CA GLU A 35 -3.06 5.46 15.60
C GLU A 35 -4.45 4.84 15.50
N LYS A 36 -4.80 4.38 14.30
CA LYS A 36 -6.04 3.66 14.00
C LYS A 36 -6.03 2.19 14.44
N LYS A 37 -5.05 1.74 15.22
CA LYS A 37 -4.97 0.38 15.76
C LYS A 37 -4.94 -0.72 14.69
N VAL A 38 -4.49 -0.39 13.47
CA VAL A 38 -4.26 -1.39 12.44
C VAL A 38 -3.09 -2.25 12.86
N THR A 39 -3.26 -3.58 12.87
CA THR A 39 -2.21 -4.51 13.24
C THR A 39 -1.38 -4.94 12.03
N THR A 40 -0.13 -5.36 12.26
CA THR A 40 0.71 -5.95 11.21
C THR A 40 0.06 -7.18 10.59
N SER A 41 -0.65 -7.98 11.40
CA SER A 41 -1.38 -9.16 10.92
C SER A 41 -2.50 -8.81 9.93
N GLN A 42 -3.15 -7.66 10.08
CA GLN A 42 -4.20 -7.20 9.15
C GLN A 42 -3.63 -6.80 7.79
N MET A 43 -2.40 -6.27 7.75
CA MET A 43 -1.73 -5.88 6.50
C MET A 43 -0.98 -7.06 5.84
N ARG A 44 -0.63 -8.09 6.62
CA ARG A 44 0.24 -9.20 6.20
C ARG A 44 -0.28 -9.97 4.97
N ASN A 45 -1.59 -10.14 4.81
CA ASN A 45 -2.11 -10.91 3.67
C ASN A 45 -1.82 -10.21 2.33
N ALA A 46 -2.21 -8.94 2.20
CA ALA A 46 -1.94 -8.16 0.99
C ALA A 46 -0.43 -8.00 0.76
N TYR A 47 0.32 -7.66 1.80
CA TYR A 47 1.77 -7.51 1.73
C TYR A 47 2.48 -8.81 1.32
N GLY A 48 2.12 -9.95 1.91
CA GLY A 48 2.71 -11.23 1.60
C GLY A 48 2.48 -11.66 0.15
N ASN A 49 1.29 -11.37 -0.40
CA ASN A 49 1.03 -11.61 -1.82
C ASN A 49 1.88 -10.70 -2.71
N MET A 50 1.97 -9.41 -2.38
CA MET A 50 2.85 -8.48 -3.09
C MET A 50 4.31 -8.96 -3.06
N LYS A 51 4.85 -9.38 -1.90
CA LYS A 51 6.21 -9.91 -1.80
C LYS A 51 6.44 -11.16 -2.65
N LYS A 52 5.45 -12.05 -2.76
CA LYS A 52 5.54 -13.21 -3.68
C LYS A 52 5.62 -12.78 -5.14
N LEU A 53 4.84 -11.77 -5.54
CA LEU A 53 4.90 -11.21 -6.90
C LEU A 53 6.26 -10.55 -7.16
N GLU A 54 6.78 -9.81 -6.18
CA GLU A 54 8.08 -9.17 -6.28
C GLU A 54 9.21 -10.20 -6.43
N MET A 55 9.19 -11.27 -5.63
CA MET A 55 10.15 -12.37 -5.75
C MET A 55 10.07 -13.09 -7.10
N ALA A 56 8.88 -13.16 -7.71
CA ALA A 56 8.70 -13.74 -9.04
C ALA A 56 9.14 -12.82 -10.19
N GLY A 57 9.35 -11.53 -9.90
CA GLY A 57 9.73 -10.51 -10.88
C GLY A 57 8.59 -10.04 -11.78
N TRP A 58 8.88 -9.03 -12.61
CA TRP A 58 7.93 -8.51 -13.58
C TRP A 58 7.78 -9.45 -14.79
N GLN A 59 6.57 -9.95 -15.02
CA GLN A 59 6.20 -10.88 -16.09
C GLN A 59 5.16 -10.26 -17.04
N GLY A 60 5.22 -8.93 -17.24
CA GLY A 60 4.26 -8.18 -18.06
C GLY A 60 2.83 -8.30 -17.55
N ASN A 61 1.89 -8.58 -18.46
CA ASN A 61 0.45 -8.64 -18.18
C ASN A 61 0.09 -9.59 -17.03
N ARG A 62 0.87 -10.65 -16.80
CA ARG A 62 0.65 -11.57 -15.69
C ARG A 62 0.84 -10.88 -14.34
N THR A 63 1.97 -10.19 -14.14
CA THR A 63 2.23 -9.44 -12.90
C THR A 63 1.22 -8.32 -12.74
N GLN A 64 0.92 -7.57 -13.80
CA GLN A 64 -0.08 -6.50 -13.76
C GLN A 64 -1.46 -7.01 -13.30
N ARG A 65 -1.93 -8.13 -13.85
CA ARG A 65 -3.19 -8.77 -13.44
C ARG A 65 -3.19 -9.16 -11.96
N GLU A 66 -2.10 -9.75 -11.47
CA GLU A 66 -2.01 -10.17 -10.06
C GLU A 66 -1.95 -8.98 -9.09
N VAL A 67 -1.28 -7.88 -9.49
CA VAL A 67 -1.28 -6.62 -8.74
C VAL A 67 -2.68 -6.03 -8.67
N LEU A 68 -3.44 -6.03 -9.77
CA LEU A 68 -4.84 -5.60 -9.79
C LEU A 68 -5.71 -6.42 -8.82
N LEU A 69 -5.45 -7.72 -8.68
CA LEU A 69 -6.15 -8.59 -7.73
C LEU A 69 -5.80 -8.33 -6.26
N LEU A 70 -4.87 -7.42 -5.95
CA LEU A 70 -4.68 -6.94 -4.57
C LEU A 70 -5.84 -6.05 -4.11
N LYS A 71 -6.49 -5.31 -5.02
CA LYS A 71 -7.65 -4.44 -4.71
C LYS A 71 -8.79 -5.16 -3.98
N PRO A 72 -9.37 -6.26 -4.52
CA PRO A 72 -10.44 -6.98 -3.82
C PRO A 72 -9.99 -7.58 -2.47
N ARG A 73 -8.71 -7.96 -2.34
CA ARG A 73 -8.15 -8.49 -1.08
C ARG A 73 -8.09 -7.40 0.00
N LEU A 74 -7.65 -6.19 -0.37
CA LEU A 74 -7.63 -5.02 0.51
C LEU A 74 -9.05 -4.58 0.90
N ALA A 75 -9.98 -4.55 -0.06
CA ALA A 75 -11.38 -4.24 0.19
C ALA A 75 -12.02 -5.23 1.19
N TYR A 76 -11.77 -6.53 1.01
CA TYR A 76 -12.24 -7.55 1.95
C TYR A 76 -11.62 -7.39 3.34
N ALA A 77 -10.31 -7.13 3.43
CA ALA A 77 -9.64 -6.91 4.71
C ALA A 77 -10.22 -5.71 5.48
N ALA A 78 -10.52 -4.61 4.80
CA ALA A 78 -11.19 -3.46 5.40
C ALA A 78 -12.65 -3.78 5.77
N GLY A 79 -13.41 -4.44 4.88
CA GLY A 79 -14.84 -4.71 5.09
C GLY A 79 -15.15 -5.71 6.21
N ARG A 80 -14.26 -6.69 6.45
CA ARG A 80 -14.43 -7.69 7.51
C ARG A 80 -14.05 -7.19 8.91
N GLN A 81 -13.34 -6.06 9.00
CA GLN A 81 -12.84 -5.55 10.27
C GLN A 81 -14.00 -5.06 11.13
N GLN A 82 -14.08 -5.51 12.38
CA GLN A 82 -15.14 -5.15 13.32
C GLN A 82 -14.80 -3.89 14.13
N ASP A 83 -13.53 -3.72 14.49
CA ASP A 83 -13.09 -2.51 15.19
C ASP A 83 -13.19 -1.29 14.26
N ARG A 84 -13.91 -0.26 14.72
CA ARG A 84 -14.23 0.91 13.90
C ARG A 84 -12.96 1.69 13.50
N ASP A 85 -12.02 1.87 14.42
CA ASP A 85 -10.80 2.63 14.15
C ASP A 85 -9.93 1.87 13.15
N ALA A 86 -9.73 0.57 13.37
CA ALA A 86 -8.94 -0.27 12.48
C ALA A 86 -9.60 -0.39 11.10
N ARG A 87 -10.93 -0.39 11.02
CA ARG A 87 -11.67 -0.38 9.74
C ARG A 87 -11.38 0.91 8.97
N GLU A 88 -11.39 2.06 9.64
CA GLU A 88 -11.08 3.35 9.01
C GLU A 88 -9.61 3.42 8.56
N GLY A 89 -8.69 2.93 9.39
CA GLY A 89 -7.28 2.82 9.02
C GLY A 89 -7.06 1.91 7.80
N LEU A 90 -7.67 0.72 7.79
CA LEU A 90 -7.61 -0.20 6.66
C LEU A 90 -8.28 0.35 5.41
N LYS A 91 -9.34 1.15 5.54
CA LYS A 91 -9.94 1.86 4.40
C LYS A 91 -8.94 2.88 3.83
N SER A 92 -8.24 3.62 4.68
CA SER A 92 -7.22 4.58 4.25
C SER A 92 -6.05 3.90 3.53
N LEU A 93 -5.59 2.74 4.04
CA LEU A 93 -4.60 1.90 3.35
C LEU A 93 -5.13 1.41 2.00
N LYS A 94 -6.35 0.86 1.96
CA LYS A 94 -6.99 0.36 0.75
C LYS A 94 -7.07 1.46 -0.30
N ASP A 95 -7.59 2.64 0.04
CA ASP A 95 -7.81 3.72 -0.93
C ASP A 95 -6.47 4.27 -1.46
N THR A 96 -5.44 4.29 -0.61
CA THR A 96 -4.07 4.63 -1.01
C THR A 96 -3.50 3.60 -2.00
N MET A 97 -3.60 2.31 -1.65
CA MET A 97 -3.09 1.23 -2.48
C MET A 97 -3.85 1.11 -3.79
N ASP A 98 -5.16 1.35 -3.80
CA ASP A 98 -5.95 1.34 -5.03
C ASP A 98 -5.43 2.38 -6.02
N SER A 99 -5.18 3.60 -5.54
CA SER A 99 -4.63 4.70 -6.36
C SER A 99 -3.24 4.36 -6.91
N ALA A 100 -2.41 3.68 -6.11
CA ALA A 100 -1.09 3.23 -6.53
C ALA A 100 -1.16 2.11 -7.58
N ILE A 101 -2.04 1.12 -7.36
CA ILE A 101 -2.25 -0.04 -8.25
C ILE A 101 -2.71 0.39 -9.65
N ASP A 102 -3.56 1.43 -9.76
CA ASP A 102 -4.12 1.88 -11.04
C ASP A 102 -3.08 2.35 -12.06
N VAL A 103 -1.86 2.65 -11.62
CA VAL A 103 -0.80 3.14 -12.49
C VAL A 103 0.41 2.19 -12.58
N VAL A 104 0.28 0.97 -12.06
CA VAL A 104 1.28 -0.09 -12.27
C VAL A 104 1.10 -0.70 -13.66
N ASN A 105 2.05 -0.45 -14.56
CA ASN A 105 1.97 -0.90 -15.97
C ASN A 105 3.29 -1.42 -16.55
N ASN A 106 4.39 -1.29 -15.83
CA ASN A 106 5.72 -1.74 -16.23
C ASN A 106 6.56 -2.13 -15.00
N GLU A 107 7.74 -2.69 -15.24
CA GLU A 107 8.64 -3.16 -14.18
C GLU A 107 9.03 -2.06 -13.18
N ASP A 108 9.36 -0.86 -13.66
CA ASP A 108 9.75 0.26 -12.78
C ASP A 108 8.60 0.70 -11.88
N SER A 109 7.40 0.86 -12.45
CA SER A 109 6.19 1.21 -11.68
C SER A 109 5.83 0.13 -10.66
N PHE A 110 6.00 -1.14 -11.01
CA PHE A 110 5.80 -2.25 -10.09
C PHE A 110 6.82 -2.21 -8.94
N LYS A 111 8.10 -2.00 -9.23
CA LYS A 111 9.15 -1.86 -8.22
C LYS A 111 8.86 -0.71 -7.26
N ARG A 112 8.45 0.45 -7.78
CA ARG A 112 8.07 1.61 -6.96
C ARG A 112 6.84 1.32 -6.09
N PHE A 113 5.86 0.58 -6.61
CA PHE A 113 4.71 0.11 -5.83
C PHE A 113 5.14 -0.80 -4.66
N CYS A 114 6.02 -1.78 -4.91
CA CYS A 114 6.58 -2.64 -3.86
C CYS A 114 7.28 -1.80 -2.79
N GLN A 115 8.19 -0.91 -3.19
CA GLN A 115 8.92 -0.02 -2.28
C GLN A 115 7.99 0.88 -1.46
N PHE A 116 6.94 1.41 -2.08
CA PHE A 116 5.97 2.26 -1.38
C PHE A 116 5.21 1.48 -0.30
N PHE A 117 4.74 0.26 -0.63
CA PHE A 117 4.03 -0.57 0.33
C PHE A 117 4.95 -1.02 1.47
N GLU A 118 6.20 -1.38 1.16
CA GLU A 118 7.23 -1.68 2.16
C GLU A 118 7.49 -0.50 3.09
N ALA A 119 7.63 0.72 2.55
CA ALA A 119 7.85 1.93 3.34
C ALA A 119 6.71 2.17 4.34
N ILE A 120 5.44 2.00 3.91
CA ILE A 120 4.27 2.15 4.80
C ILE A 120 4.36 1.19 6.00
N ILE A 121 4.72 -0.07 5.73
CA ILE A 121 4.83 -1.09 6.77
C ILE A 121 6.02 -0.83 7.69
N ALA A 122 7.17 -0.44 7.12
CA ALA A 122 8.35 -0.08 7.90
C ALA A 122 8.04 1.07 8.86
N TYR A 123 7.36 2.12 8.39
CA TYR A 123 7.00 3.25 9.23
C TYR A 123 5.92 2.91 10.26
N HIS A 124 4.91 2.10 9.90
CA HIS A 124 3.94 1.57 10.87
C HIS A 124 4.63 0.82 12.02
N LYS A 125 5.57 -0.07 11.67
CA LYS A 125 6.35 -0.82 12.65
C LYS A 125 7.23 0.10 13.51
N SER A 126 7.91 1.07 12.88
CA SER A 126 8.73 2.06 13.60
C SER A 126 7.91 2.91 14.58
N ALA A 127 6.63 3.15 14.28
CA ALA A 127 5.70 3.88 15.14
C ALA A 127 5.13 3.02 16.30
N GLY A 128 5.61 1.78 16.45
CA GLY A 128 5.15 0.85 17.50
C GLY A 128 3.92 0.04 17.13
N GLY A 129 3.61 -0.08 15.84
CA GLY A 129 2.57 -0.98 15.34
C GLY A 129 2.86 -2.44 15.70
N LYS A 130 1.82 -3.17 16.15
CA LYS A 130 1.89 -4.58 16.55
C LYS A 130 1.34 -5.49 15.48
#